data_AF-A0A502HNE9-F1
#
_entry.id   AF-A0A502HNE9-F1
#
_cell.length_a   1.000
_cell.length_b   1.000
_cell.length_c   1.000
_cell.angle_alpha   90.00
_cell.angle_beta   90.00
_cell.angle_gamma   90.00
#
_symmetry.space_group_name_H-M   'P 1'
#
loop_
_entity.id
_entity.type
_entity.pdbx_description
1 polymer ?
#
loop_
_entity_poly.entity_id
_entity_poly.type
_entity_poly.pdbx_seq_one_letter_code
_entity_poly.pdbx_strand_id
1 'polypeptide(L)'
;MHNLFHDAKVAVVTADTAIDLSGFGSVLLIASAIADPAAAITFTVKEGSTTVFADAAVVPEHQLIGMPASLDGANSVVKIGYLGAKQYLFLTPSAAPDAMHVILSSSANAPVA
;
A
#
# COMPACT_ATOMS: atom_id res chain seq x y z
N MET A 1 -2.11 29.14 -12.67
CA MET A 1 -1.22 28.11 -12.09
C MET A 1 -2.07 27.30 -11.12
N HIS A 2 -2.51 26.10 -11.52
CA HIS A 2 -3.27 25.22 -10.63
C HIS A 2 -2.25 24.51 -9.71
N ASN A 3 -2.30 24.82 -8.43
CA ASN A 3 -1.52 24.08 -7.44
C ASN A 3 -2.14 22.68 -7.31
N LEU A 4 -1.48 21.66 -7.86
CA LEU A 4 -1.70 20.28 -7.45
C LEU A 4 -1.28 20.17 -5.98
N PHE A 5 -2.23 20.25 -5.07
CA PHE A 5 -2.02 19.83 -3.69
C PHE A 5 -1.80 18.30 -3.73
N HIS A 6 -0.54 17.89 -3.70
CA HIS A 6 -0.15 16.51 -3.41
C HIS A 6 -0.34 16.29 -1.90
N ASP A 7 -1.56 15.98 -1.48
CA ASP A 7 -1.82 15.53 -0.11
C ASP A 7 -1.28 14.09 0.04
N ALA A 8 -0.01 13.97 0.42
CA ALA A 8 0.62 12.70 0.76
C ALA A 8 0.31 12.34 2.21
N LYS A 9 -0.34 11.18 2.43
CA LYS A 9 -0.60 10.65 3.78
C LYS A 9 0.52 9.68 4.18
N VAL A 10 1.44 10.13 5.01
CA VAL A 10 2.44 9.21 5.59
C VAL A 10 1.78 8.45 6.74
N ALA A 11 1.58 7.14 6.57
CA ALA A 11 1.17 6.25 7.63
C ALA A 11 2.33 5.28 7.94
N VAL A 12 2.58 4.97 9.21
CA VAL A 12 3.40 3.80 9.55
C VAL A 12 2.41 2.67 9.81
N VAL A 13 2.43 1.65 8.96
CA VAL A 13 1.41 0.61 8.95
C VAL A 13 2.08 -0.71 9.32
N THR A 14 1.61 -1.35 10.39
CA THR A 14 1.98 -2.72 10.74
C THR A 14 1.29 -3.72 9.79
N ALA A 15 1.80 -4.95 9.70
CA ALA A 15 1.19 -5.99 8.87
C ALA A 15 -0.32 -6.08 9.11
N ASP A 16 -1.08 -6.26 8.03
CA ASP A 16 -2.54 -6.45 8.03
C ASP A 16 -3.35 -5.31 8.67
N THR A 17 -2.75 -4.13 8.85
CA THR A 17 -3.45 -2.95 9.35
C THR A 17 -4.16 -2.22 8.22
N ALA A 18 -5.38 -1.75 8.49
CA ALA A 18 -6.21 -1.07 7.51
C ALA A 18 -5.63 0.29 7.11
N ILE A 19 -5.57 0.52 5.81
CA ILE A 19 -5.13 1.77 5.18
C ILE A 19 -6.35 2.45 4.57
N ASP A 20 -6.82 3.55 5.18
CA ASP A 20 -7.98 4.31 4.69
C ASP A 20 -7.62 5.24 3.53
N LEU A 21 -8.28 5.00 2.40
CA LEU A 21 -8.15 5.74 1.14
C LEU A 21 -9.19 6.85 0.94
N SER A 22 -10.01 7.15 1.95
CA SER A 22 -11.01 8.22 1.86
C SER A 22 -10.38 9.56 1.44
N GLY A 23 -10.97 10.20 0.43
CA GLY A 23 -10.49 11.47 -0.13
C GLY A 23 -9.44 11.34 -1.24
N PHE A 24 -9.00 10.13 -1.59
CA PHE A 24 -8.00 9.91 -2.63
C PHE A 24 -8.59 9.27 -3.90
N GLY A 25 -8.21 9.79 -5.07
CA GLY A 25 -8.61 9.22 -6.36
C GLY A 25 -7.63 8.18 -6.90
N SER A 26 -6.39 8.17 -6.41
CA SER A 26 -5.35 7.20 -6.75
C SER A 26 -4.31 7.12 -5.62
N VAL A 27 -3.67 5.95 -5.46
CA VAL A 27 -2.75 5.67 -4.36
C VAL A 27 -1.53 4.92 -4.86
N LEU A 28 -0.37 5.38 -4.42
CA LEU A 28 0.92 4.71 -4.53
C LEU A 28 1.40 4.35 -3.13
N LEU A 29 1.56 3.06 -2.89
CA LEU A 29 2.12 2.50 -1.66
C LEU A 29 3.62 2.28 -1.86
N ILE A 30 4.42 2.81 -0.93
CA ILE A 30 5.86 2.64 -0.89
C ILE A 30 6.16 1.79 0.33
N ALA A 31 6.43 0.51 0.14
CA ALA A 31 6.76 -0.41 1.23
C ALA A 31 8.28 -0.58 1.34
N SER A 32 8.78 -0.47 2.55
CA SER A 32 10.13 -0.87 2.92
C SER A 32 10.07 -1.78 4.15
N ALA A 33 11.01 -2.71 4.23
CA ALA A 33 11.17 -3.55 5.40
C ALA A 33 12.65 -3.80 5.66
N ILE A 34 12.97 -4.01 6.94
CA ILE A 34 14.22 -4.65 7.33
C ILE A 34 13.93 -6.14 7.34
N ALA A 35 14.40 -6.82 6.31
CA ALA A 35 14.35 -8.27 6.17
C ALA A 35 15.72 -8.87 6.50
N ASP A 36 15.73 -10.12 6.94
CA ASP A 36 16.94 -10.94 6.93
C ASP A 36 17.50 -10.93 5.48
N PRO A 37 18.79 -10.59 5.26
CA PRO A 37 19.38 -10.53 3.93
C PRO A 37 19.34 -11.85 3.15
N ALA A 38 19.02 -12.97 3.80
CA ALA A 38 18.85 -14.28 3.15
C ALA A 38 17.41 -14.60 2.74
N ALA A 39 16.41 -13.79 3.10
CA ALA A 39 14.99 -14.08 2.86
C ALA A 39 14.29 -12.96 2.08
N ALA A 40 13.83 -13.28 0.87
CA ALA A 40 12.97 -12.38 0.11
C ALA A 40 11.58 -12.29 0.76
N ILE A 41 11.11 -11.07 1.04
CA ILE A 41 9.74 -10.82 1.51
C ILE A 41 8.90 -10.37 0.33
N THR A 42 7.81 -11.07 0.06
CA THR A 42 6.80 -10.68 -0.94
C THR A 42 5.60 -10.10 -0.24
N PHE A 43 4.96 -9.09 -0.83
CA PHE A 43 3.72 -8.52 -0.31
C PHE A 43 2.50 -8.97 -1.11
N THR A 44 1.45 -9.32 -0.38
CA THR A 44 0.10 -9.45 -0.92
C THR A 44 -0.69 -8.20 -0.57
N VAL A 45 -1.27 -7.55 -1.56
CA VAL A 45 -2.20 -6.43 -1.35
C VAL A 45 -3.60 -6.99 -1.26
N LYS A 46 -4.33 -6.59 -0.22
CA LYS A 46 -5.74 -6.90 -0.04
C LYS A 46 -6.55 -5.63 0.07
N GLU A 47 -7.82 -5.73 -0.27
CA GLU A 47 -8.79 -4.64 -0.22
C GLU A 47 -10.04 -5.04 0.58
N GLY A 48 -10.65 -4.07 1.24
CA GLY A 48 -11.84 -4.26 2.07
C GLY A 48 -12.75 -3.04 2.11
N SER A 49 -13.98 -3.27 2.54
CA SER A 49 -15.02 -2.25 2.73
C SER A 49 -15.06 -1.75 4.17
N THR A 50 -14.40 -2.46 5.10
CA THR A 50 -14.29 -2.09 6.51
C THR A 50 -12.83 -2.07 6.97
N THR A 51 -12.57 -1.53 8.16
CA THR A 51 -11.25 -1.60 8.80
C THR A 51 -10.90 -2.99 9.32
N VAL A 52 -11.77 -3.98 9.16
CA VAL A 52 -11.61 -5.34 9.70
C VAL A 52 -10.97 -6.23 8.64
N PHE A 53 -9.79 -6.81 8.96
CA PHE A 53 -9.05 -7.66 8.02
C PHE A 53 -9.81 -8.91 7.55
N ALA A 54 -10.79 -9.39 8.32
CA ALA A 54 -11.62 -10.54 7.92
C ALA A 54 -12.47 -10.27 6.66
N ASP A 55 -12.73 -9.00 6.33
CA ASP A 55 -13.40 -8.56 5.10
C ASP A 55 -12.42 -8.37 3.93
N ALA A 56 -11.11 -8.51 4.17
CA ALA A 56 -10.08 -8.23 3.17
C ALA A 56 -9.97 -9.38 2.14
N ALA A 57 -10.09 -9.02 0.87
CA ALA A 57 -9.89 -9.91 -0.28
C ALA A 57 -8.62 -9.52 -1.04
N VAL A 58 -7.94 -10.50 -1.65
CA VAL A 58 -6.74 -10.22 -2.46
C VAL A 58 -7.12 -9.33 -3.65
N VAL A 59 -6.38 -8.24 -3.84
CA VAL A 59 -6.57 -7.36 -4.99
C VAL A 59 -6.12 -8.11 -6.27
N PRO A 60 -6.96 -8.18 -7.31
CA PRO A 60 -6.56 -8.77 -8.59
C PRO A 60 -5.36 -8.04 -9.22
N GLU A 61 -4.45 -8.78 -9.87
CA GLU A 61 -3.22 -8.20 -10.44
C GLU A 61 -3.46 -7.06 -11.43
N HIS A 62 -4.54 -7.11 -12.22
CA HIS A 62 -4.88 -6.06 -13.18
C HIS A 62 -5.27 -4.71 -12.54
N GLN A 63 -5.50 -4.69 -11.22
CA GLN A 63 -5.76 -3.47 -10.44
C GLN A 63 -4.51 -3.00 -9.68
N LEU A 64 -3.38 -3.69 -9.84
CA LEU A 64 -2.10 -3.37 -9.22
C LEU A 64 -1.08 -2.99 -10.29
N ILE A 65 -0.24 -2.02 -9.98
CA ILE A 65 0.91 -1.62 -10.79
C ILE A 65 2.18 -1.88 -9.98
N GLY A 66 3.18 -2.52 -10.59
CA GLY A 66 4.45 -2.82 -9.91
C GLY A 66 4.45 -4.13 -9.09
N MET A 67 3.57 -5.07 -9.43
CA MET A 67 3.48 -6.39 -8.81
C MET A 67 4.02 -7.51 -9.73
N PRO A 68 4.52 -8.63 -9.18
CA PRO A 68 4.74 -8.89 -7.75
C PRO A 68 5.84 -7.99 -7.15
N ALA A 69 5.63 -7.50 -5.92
CA ALA A 69 6.58 -6.64 -5.22
C ALA A 69 7.34 -7.46 -4.17
N SER A 70 8.67 -7.54 -4.34
CA SER A 70 9.57 -8.24 -3.43
C SER A 70 10.66 -7.32 -2.89
N LEU A 71 10.95 -7.46 -1.60
CA LEU A 71 12.15 -6.91 -0.99
C LEU A 71 13.22 -7.99 -0.97
N ASP A 72 14.35 -7.73 -1.61
CA ASP A 72 15.45 -8.66 -1.89
C ASP A 72 16.67 -8.50 -0.96
N GLY A 73 16.49 -7.86 0.20
CA GLY A 73 17.53 -7.72 1.22
C GLY A 73 17.27 -6.57 2.18
N ALA A 74 18.25 -6.28 3.03
CA ALA A 74 18.21 -5.12 3.91
C ALA A 74 18.21 -3.82 3.08
N ASN A 75 17.22 -2.95 3.32
CA ASN A 75 17.05 -1.62 2.73
C ASN A 75 16.44 -1.55 1.32
N SER A 76 15.65 -2.54 0.91
CA SER A 76 14.89 -2.44 -0.34
C SER A 76 13.61 -1.61 -0.16
N VAL A 77 13.14 -1.02 -1.27
CA VAL A 77 11.89 -0.26 -1.34
C VAL A 77 11.13 -0.69 -2.59
N VAL A 78 9.85 -1.00 -2.43
CA VAL A 78 8.96 -1.34 -3.55
C VAL A 78 7.82 -0.35 -3.65
N LYS A 79 7.41 -0.08 -4.89
CA LYS A 79 6.32 0.85 -5.23
C LYS A 79 5.16 0.06 -5.82
N ILE A 80 3.98 0.26 -5.27
CA ILE A 80 2.78 -0.47 -5.63
C ILE A 80 1.67 0.54 -5.92
N GLY A 81 1.23 0.63 -7.16
CA GLY A 81 0.06 1.42 -7.53
C GLY A 81 -1.22 0.60 -7.34
N TYR A 82 -2.28 1.24 -6.85
CA TYR A 82 -3.59 0.63 -6.69
C TYR A 82 -4.65 1.39 -7.49
N LEU A 83 -5.42 0.64 -8.28
CA LEU A 83 -6.48 1.14 -9.16
C LEU A 83 -7.89 0.65 -8.75
N GLY A 84 -8.00 -0.13 -7.68
CA GLY A 84 -9.28 -0.67 -7.22
C GLY A 84 -10.18 0.39 -6.56
N ALA A 85 -11.42 0.01 -6.29
CA ALA A 85 -12.47 0.92 -5.83
C ALA A 85 -12.77 0.85 -4.32
N LYS A 86 -12.16 -0.10 -3.60
CA LYS A 86 -12.39 -0.28 -2.17
C LYS A 86 -11.69 0.80 -1.34
N GLN A 87 -12.33 1.18 -0.23
CA GLN A 87 -11.86 2.23 0.68
C GLN A 87 -10.63 1.80 1.49
N TYR A 88 -10.53 0.53 1.88
CA TYR A 88 -9.45 0.08 2.74
C TYR A 88 -8.51 -0.84 2.00
N LEU A 89 -7.21 -0.57 2.11
CA LEU A 89 -6.15 -1.48 1.69
C LEU A 89 -5.46 -2.12 2.88
N PHE A 90 -4.88 -3.28 2.66
CA PHE A 90 -4.07 -4.01 3.62
C PHE A 90 -2.85 -4.57 2.89
N LEU A 91 -1.69 -4.57 3.55
CA LEU A 91 -0.51 -5.29 3.08
C LEU A 91 -0.23 -6.47 4.00
N THR A 92 -0.18 -7.66 3.42
CA THR A 92 0.20 -8.91 4.09
C THR A 92 1.59 -9.34 3.58
N PRO A 93 2.66 -9.25 4.38
CA PRO A 93 3.96 -9.80 4.01
C PRO A 93 3.96 -11.34 4.10
N SER A 94 4.76 -12.01 3.28
CA SER A 94 4.90 -13.48 3.29
C SER A 94 5.58 -14.04 4.54
N ALA A 95 6.33 -13.20 5.25
CA ALA A 95 6.96 -13.49 6.54
C ALA A 95 6.93 -12.21 7.39
N ALA A 96 7.02 -12.35 8.72
CA ALA A 96 7.08 -11.20 9.60
C ALA A 96 8.46 -10.50 9.46
N PRO A 97 8.52 -9.25 8.96
CA PRO A 97 9.77 -8.48 8.97
C PRO A 97 10.08 -7.98 10.38
N ASP A 98 11.36 -7.70 10.66
CA ASP A 98 11.79 -7.10 11.93
C ASP A 98 11.26 -5.66 12.09
N ALA A 99 11.12 -4.94 10.97
CA ALA A 99 10.45 -3.66 10.89
C ALA A 99 9.86 -3.43 9.49
N MET A 100 8.65 -2.86 9.40
CA MET A 100 7.99 -2.51 8.14
C MET A 100 7.50 -1.06 8.18
N HIS A 101 7.71 -0.34 7.08
CA HIS A 101 7.22 1.03 6.88
C HIS A 101 6.52 1.09 5.52
N VAL A 102 5.27 1.57 5.49
CA VAL A 102 4.50 1.76 4.25
C VAL A 102 4.09 3.22 4.10
N ILE A 103 4.81 3.98 3.29
CA ILE A 103 4.47 5.37 3.00
C ILE A 103 3.40 5.40 1.90
N LEU A 104 2.34 6.20 2.09
CA LEU A 104 1.31 6.40 1.07
C LEU A 104 1.52 7.76 0.42
N SER A 105 1.48 7.76 -0.90
CA SER A 105 1.36 8.99 -1.67
C SER A 105 0.13 8.88 -2.55
N SER A 106 -0.70 9.90 -2.51
CA SER A 106 -1.97 9.92 -3.20
C SER A 106 -2.24 11.31 -3.73
N SER A 107 -3.02 11.40 -4.80
CA SER A 107 -3.55 12.67 -5.26
C SER A 107 -4.98 12.81 -4.74
N ALA A 108 -5.28 13.92 -4.08
CA ALA A 108 -6.65 14.28 -3.73
C ALA A 108 -7.50 14.30 -5.01
N ASN A 109 -8.73 13.81 -4.91
CA ASN A 109 -9.69 13.97 -6.01
C ASN A 109 -10.08 15.45 -6.07
N ALA A 110 -9.85 16.13 -7.19
CA ALA A 110 -10.30 17.52 -7.32
C ALA A 110 -11.84 17.55 -7.14
N PRO A 111 -12.39 18.50 -6.36
CA PRO A 111 -13.83 18.63 -6.26
C PRO A 111 -14.39 18.88 -7.66
N VAL A 112 -15.30 18.00 -8.10
CA VAL A 112 -16.06 18.22 -9.34
C VAL A 112 -16.93 19.46 -9.10
N ALA A 113 -16.57 20.56 -9.77
CA ALA A 113 -17.33 21.81 -9.76
C ALA A 113 -18.59 21.69 -10.62
#